data_AF-A0A1G7J9G9-F1
#
_entry.id   AF-A0A1G7J9G9-F1
#
_cell.length_a   1.000
_cell.length_b   1.000
_cell.length_c   1.000
_cell.angle_alpha   90.00
_cell.angle_beta   90.00
_cell.angle_gamma   90.00
#
_symmetry.space_group_name_H-M   'P 1'
#
loop_
_entity.id
_entity.type
_entity.pdbx_description
1 polymer ?
#
loop_
_entity_poly.entity_id
_entity_poly.type
_entity_poly.pdbx_seq_one_letter_code
_entity_poly.pdbx_strand_id
1 'polypeptide(L)' 'MIELLFVACLSTAPDQCQERSLLYTDITPMTCMMGAQPELAKWTETHPAFTVTGWSCRMVRDGEREA' A
#
# COMPACT_ATOMS: atom_id res chain seq x y z
N MET A 1 -4.31 -6.43 -13.00
CA MET A 1 -3.79 -5.22 -12.33
C MET A 1 -2.95 -5.66 -11.13
N ILE A 2 -1.92 -4.90 -10.74
CA ILE A 2 -1.15 -5.15 -9.51
C ILE A 2 -1.54 -4.12 -8.46
N GLU A 3 -1.68 -4.56 -7.22
CA GLU A 3 -1.95 -3.71 -6.08
C GLU A 3 -0.82 -3.83 -5.06
N LEU A 4 -0.30 -2.69 -4.61
CA LEU A 4 0.46 -2.58 -3.37
C LEU A 4 -0.52 -2.24 -2.25
N LEU A 5 -0.94 -3.25 -1.49
CA LEU A 5 -1.78 -3.09 -0.31
C LEU A 5 -0.88 -2.85 0.91
N PHE A 6 -1.23 -1.90 1.76
CA PHE A 6 -0.49 -1.61 2.98
C PHE A 6 -1.39 -1.12 4.11
N VAL A 7 -0.92 -1.33 5.34
CA VAL A 7 -1.58 -0.86 6.55
C VAL A 7 -0.86 0.38 7.05
N ALA A 8 -1.61 1.45 7.25
CA ALA A 8 -1.12 2.71 7.80
C ALA A 8 -1.84 3.01 9.12
N CYS A 9 -1.07 3.18 10.20
CA CYS A 9 -1.60 3.50 11.53
C CYS A 9 -1.25 4.93 11.93
N LEU A 10 -2.11 5.60 12.69
CA LEU A 10 -1.81 6.94 13.21
C LEU A 10 -0.61 6.88 14.16
N SER A 11 0.38 7.74 13.97
CA SER A 11 1.59 7.78 14.80
C SER A 11 1.29 8.16 16.25
N THR A 12 0.22 8.92 16.49
CA THR A 12 -0.23 9.31 17.84
C THR A 12 -1.23 8.34 18.46
N ALA A 13 -1.77 7.39 17.68
CA ALA A 13 -2.75 6.40 18.10
C ALA A 13 -2.53 5.10 17.29
N PRO A 14 -1.54 4.28 17.65
CA PRO A 14 -1.10 3.13 16.85
C PRO A 14 -2.15 2.00 16.76
N ASP A 15 -3.21 2.07 17.55
CA ASP A 15 -4.41 1.22 17.47
C ASP A 15 -5.37 1.64 16.34
N GLN A 16 -5.24 2.87 15.83
CA GLN A 16 -6.05 3.39 14.74
C GLN A 16 -5.33 3.18 13.40
N CYS A 17 -5.62 2.05 12.75
CA CYS A 17 -5.04 1.65 11.48
C CYS A 17 -6.06 1.62 10.34
N GLN A 18 -5.58 1.81 9.11
CA GLN A 18 -6.38 1.80 7.90
C GLN A 18 -5.63 1.05 6.80
N GLU A 19 -6.37 0.24 6.05
CA GLU A 19 -5.87 -0.35 4.81
C GLU A 19 -5.89 0.69 3.69
N ARG A 20 -4.80 0.73 2.93
CA ARG A 20 -4.59 1.63 1.81
C ARG A 20 -3.96 0.86 0.67
N SER A 21 -4.18 1.33 -0.55
CA SER A 21 -3.59 0.67 -1.71
C SER A 21 -3.15 1.62 -2.81
N LEU A 22 -2.13 1.19 -3.56
CA LEU A 22 -1.68 1.79 -4.81
C LEU A 22 -1.87 0.77 -5.93
N LEU A 23 -2.53 1.20 -7.02
CA LEU A 23 -2.85 0.34 -8.15
C LEU A 23 -1.93 0.63 -9.34
N TYR A 24 -1.49 -0.43 -10.00
CA TYR A 24 -0.61 -0.39 -11.16
C TYR A 24 -1.18 -1.24 -12.29
N THR A 25 -1.20 -0.69 -13.50
CA THR A 25 -1.72 -1.36 -14.70
C THR A 25 -0.63 -2.11 -15.47
N ASP A 26 0.57 -1.56 -15.56
CA ASP A 26 1.58 -1.97 -16.54
C ASP A 26 2.91 -2.43 -15.91
N ILE A 27 2.84 -3.07 -14.74
CA ILE A 27 4.02 -3.62 -14.05
C ILE A 27 3.83 -5.07 -13.68
N THR A 28 4.96 -5.77 -13.48
CA THR A 28 4.96 -7.14 -12.97
C THR A 28 4.90 -7.17 -11.43
N PRO A 29 4.46 -8.27 -10.80
CA PRO A 29 4.55 -8.44 -9.36
C PRO A 29 5.97 -8.24 -8.81
N MET A 30 7.00 -8.69 -9.55
CA MET A 30 8.39 -8.52 -9.15
C MET A 30 8.79 -7.03 -9.14
N THR A 31 8.35 -6.26 -10.15
CA THR A 31 8.54 -4.81 -10.20
C THR A 31 7.87 -4.11 -9.02
N CYS A 32 6.65 -4.51 -8.65
CA CYS A 32 5.98 -3.99 -7.46
C CYS A 32 6.78 -4.26 -6.19
N MET A 33 7.24 -5.50 -5.98
CA MET A 33 8.01 -5.87 -4.79
C MET A 33 9.31 -5.08 -4.66
N MET A 34 10.02 -4.86 -5.77
CA MET A 34 11.24 -4.05 -5.78
C MET A 34 10.97 -2.55 -5.55
N GLY A 35 9.82 -2.05 -6.00
CA GLY A 35 9.43 -0.64 -5.90
C GLY A 35 8.59 -0.28 -4.67
N ALA A 36 8.11 -1.26 -3.89
CA ALA A 36 7.14 -1.00 -2.83
C ALA A 36 7.66 -0.06 -1.73
N GLN A 37 8.85 -0.33 -1.19
CA GLN A 37 9.42 0.48 -0.12
C GLN A 37 9.61 1.97 -0.49
N PRO A 38 10.22 2.34 -1.64
CA PRO A 38 10.34 3.74 -2.01
C PRO A 38 8.98 4.40 -2.29
N GLU A 39 7.99 3.69 -2.84
CA GLU A 39 6.63 4.24 -3.01
C GLU A 39 5.94 4.49 -1.67
N LEU A 40 6.09 3.58 -0.69
CA LEU A 40 5.56 3.77 0.67
C LEU A 40 6.26 4.90 1.41
N ALA A 41 7.55 5.12 1.17
CA ALA A 41 8.30 6.26 1.72
C ALA A 41 7.72 7.59 1.20
N LYS A 42 7.54 7.72 -0.12
CA LYS A 42 6.89 8.90 -0.74
C LYS A 42 5.48 9.12 -0.20
N TRP A 43 4.72 8.05 -0.02
CA TRP A 43 3.38 8.14 0.56
C TRP A 43 3.44 8.69 1.99
N THR A 44 4.38 8.22 2.80
CA THR A 44 4.57 8.68 4.20
C THR A 44 4.99 10.16 4.27
N GLU A 45 5.81 10.63 3.32
CA GLU A 45 6.19 12.06 3.23
C GLU A 45 4.97 12.98 3.06
N THR A 46 3.94 12.51 2.34
CA THR A 46 2.68 13.24 2.16
C THR A 46 1.66 12.98 3.28
N HIS A 47 1.89 11.96 4.11
CA HIS A 47 1.02 11.53 5.20
C HIS A 47 1.79 11.37 6.52
N PRO A 48 2.42 12.45 7.04
CA PRO A 48 3.35 12.36 8.17
C PRO A 48 2.71 11.94 9.49
N ALA A 49 1.38 12.02 9.60
CA ALA A 49 0.64 11.55 10.77
C ALA A 49 0.49 10.01 10.81
N PHE A 50 0.89 9.31 9.75
CA PHE A 50 0.72 7.87 9.61
C PHE A 50 2.07 7.16 9.54
N THR A 51 2.07 5.90 9.97
CA THR A 51 3.20 4.99 9.88
C THR A 51 2.75 3.69 9.23
N VAL A 52 3.53 3.23 8.25
CA VAL A 52 3.25 1.97 7.56
C VAL A 52 3.76 0.80 8.40
N THR A 53 2.86 -0.13 8.74
CA THR A 53 3.17 -1.28 9.62
C THR A 53 3.27 -2.61 8.89
N GLY A 54 2.74 -2.70 7.67
CA GLY A 54 2.85 -3.88 6.82
C GLY A 54 2.41 -3.59 5.39
N TRP A 55 2.92 -4.36 4.43
CA TRP A 55 2.59 -4.21 3.02
C TRP A 55 2.74 -5.52 2.25
N SER A 56 2.02 -5.64 1.13
CA SER A 56 2.17 -6.74 0.18
C SER A 56 1.79 -6.31 -1.24
N CYS A 57 2.44 -6.90 -2.23
CA CYS A 57 2.02 -6.78 -3.62
C CYS A 57 1.15 -7.99 -4.00
N ARG A 58 -0.06 -7.75 -4.50
CA ARG A 58 -0.98 -8.80 -4.96
C ARG A 58 -1.51 -8.52 -6.36
N MET A 59 -1.84 -9.59 -7.08
CA MET A 59 -2.60 -9.48 -8.32
C MET A 59 -4.06 -9.23 -7.97
N VAL A 60 -4.65 -8.18 -8.54
CA VAL A 60 -6.09 -7.93 -8.44
C VAL A 60 -6.75 -8.48 -9.69
N ARG A 61 -7.73 -9.37 -9.51
CA ARG A 61 -8.63 -9.78 -10.58
C ARG A 61 -9.77 -8.76 -10.66
N ASP A 62 -10.24 -8.44 -11.86
CA ASP A 62 -11.26 -7.40 -12.12
C ASP A 62 -12.61 -7.57 -11.39
N GLY A 63 -12.77 -8.56 -10.50
CA GLY A 63 -13.97 -8.81 -9.68
C GLY A 63 -13.80 -8.64 -8.16
N GLU A 64 -12.65 -8.16 -7.67
CA GLU A 64 -12.41 -7.88 -6.23
C GLU A 64 -12.61 -6.40 -5.86
N ARG A 65 -13.20 -5.61 -6.76
CA ARG A 65 -13.80 -4.33 -6.39
C ARG A 65 -15.08 -4.63 -5.63
N GLU A 66 -15.16 -4.22 -4.38
CA GLU A 66 -16.37 -4.21 -3.53
C GLU A 66 -16.61 -5.50 -2.71
N ALA A 67 -16.00 -5.54 -1.52
CA ALA A 67 -16.58 -6.15 -0.33
C ALA A 67 -16.31 -5.23 0.87
#